data_AF-A0A1F9HY16-F1
#
_entry.id   AF-A0A1F9HY16-F1
#
_cell.length_a   1.000
_cell.length_b   1.000
_cell.length_c   1.000
_cell.angle_alpha   90.00
_cell.angle_beta   90.00
_cell.angle_gamma   90.00
#
_symmetry.space_group_name_H-M   'P 1'
#
loop_
_entity.id
_entity.type
_entity.pdbx_description
1 polymer ?
#
loop_
_entity_poly.entity_id
_entity_poly.type
_entity_poly.pdbx_seq_one_letter_code
_entity_poly.pdbx_strand_id
1 'polypeptide(L)'
;MKRLVFAIIMAFLFFTLLNFVYCNLDQTTFSYPVVFKFWIPVVMPDGFKSVPLPLGFVLLITFCLGMIAIALLEALPSLYKTLELRSRNKKIRELERELTVSRQLAGVEKRN
;
A
#
# COMPACT_ATOMS: atom_id res chain seq x y z
N MET A 1 7.07 -5.48 -7.42
CA MET A 1 8.00 -4.59 -6.69
C MET A 1 8.46 -3.39 -7.50
N LYS A 2 9.02 -3.54 -8.72
CA LYS A 2 9.49 -2.40 -9.55
C LYS A 2 8.44 -1.28 -9.73
N ARG A 3 7.17 -1.64 -9.94
CA ARG A 3 6.05 -0.67 -10.09
C ARG A 3 5.73 0.11 -8.81
N LEU A 4 5.82 -0.55 -7.65
CA LEU A 4 5.53 0.09 -6.35
C LEU A 4 6.66 1.04 -5.96
N VAL A 5 7.91 0.60 -6.15
CA VAL A 5 9.09 1.46 -5.97
C VAL A 5 9.05 2.66 -6.94
N PHE A 6 8.68 2.44 -8.20
CA PHE A 6 8.49 3.51 -9.18
C PHE A 6 7.40 4.51 -8.74
N ALA A 7 6.26 4.02 -8.24
CA ALA A 7 5.19 4.89 -7.74
C ALA A 7 5.63 5.73 -6.53
N ILE A 8 6.40 5.16 -5.59
CA ILE A 8 6.95 5.88 -4.45
C ILE A 8 7.93 6.97 -4.91
N ILE A 9 8.84 6.63 -5.84
CA ILE A 9 9.81 7.59 -6.39
C ILE A 9 9.10 8.73 -7.13
N MET A 10 8.10 8.41 -7.96
CA MET A 10 7.32 9.41 -8.68
C MET A 10 6.49 10.27 -7.72
N ALA A 11 5.89 9.69 -6.69
CA ALA A 11 5.18 10.45 -5.65
C ALA A 11 6.12 11.40 -4.92
N PHE A 12 7.34 10.98 -4.58
CA PHE A 12 8.34 11.85 -3.96
C PHE A 12 8.78 12.99 -4.90
N LEU A 13 9.03 12.68 -6.17
CA LEU A 13 9.41 13.68 -7.17
C LEU A 13 8.29 14.72 -7.36
N PHE A 14 7.05 14.27 -7.57
CA PHE A 14 5.90 15.18 -7.66
C PHE A 14 5.69 15.98 -6.38
N PHE A 15 5.85 15.36 -5.20
CA PHE A 15 5.79 16.08 -3.92
C PHE A 15 6.82 17.21 -3.87
N THR A 16 8.09 16.93 -4.20
CA THR A 16 9.14 17.96 -4.19
C THR A 16 8.88 19.08 -5.19
N LEU A 17 8.38 18.76 -6.39
CA LEU A 17 8.10 19.73 -7.46
C LEU A 17 6.89 20.60 -7.13
N LEU A 18 5.79 19.99 -6.66
CA LEU A 18 4.61 20.71 -6.19
C LEU A 18 4.94 21.55 -4.96
N ASN A 19 5.74 21.05 -4.01
CA ASN A 19 6.13 21.80 -2.82
C ASN A 19 7.02 23.00 -3.19
N PHE A 20 7.92 22.82 -4.16
CA PHE A 20 8.71 23.92 -4.71
C PHE A 20 7.81 24.99 -5.36
N VAL A 21 6.85 24.59 -6.19
CA VAL A 21 5.88 25.50 -6.79
C VAL A 21 5.07 26.22 -5.71
N TYR A 22 4.56 25.50 -4.71
CA TYR A 22 3.77 26.08 -3.61
C TYR A 22 4.56 27.07 -2.75
N CYS A 23 5.80 26.77 -2.41
CA CYS A 23 6.66 27.67 -1.63
C CYS A 23 7.06 28.93 -2.41
N ASN A 24 6.97 28.92 -3.75
CA ASN A 24 7.26 30.06 -4.61
C ASN A 24 6.01 30.78 -5.13
N LEU A 25 4.80 30.28 -4.82
CA LEU A 25 3.57 31.00 -5.12
C LEU A 25 3.30 32.08 -4.07
N ASP A 26 2.75 33.20 -4.54
CA ASP A 26 2.44 34.35 -3.72
C ASP A 26 1.42 33.99 -2.61
N GLN A 27 1.60 34.57 -1.41
CA GLN A 27 0.87 34.18 -0.19
C GLN A 27 -0.66 34.31 -0.34
N THR A 28 -1.13 35.07 -1.32
CA THR A 28 -2.54 35.34 -1.60
C THR A 28 -3.28 34.18 -2.25
N THR A 29 -2.59 33.23 -2.90
CA THR A 29 -3.27 32.27 -3.80
C THR A 29 -3.74 31.00 -3.07
N PHE A 30 -3.08 30.57 -1.98
CA PHE A 30 -3.41 29.31 -1.28
C PHE A 30 -3.19 29.28 0.24
N SER A 31 -2.96 30.42 0.90
CA SER A 31 -2.70 30.49 2.35
C SER A 31 -3.97 30.44 3.22
N TYR A 32 -5.06 29.85 2.73
CA TYR A 32 -6.27 29.67 3.54
C TYR A 32 -5.99 28.64 4.65
N PRO A 33 -6.11 29.02 5.94
CA PRO A 33 -5.86 28.10 7.04
C PRO A 33 -7.01 27.09 7.15
N VAL A 34 -6.69 25.81 6.98
CA VAL A 34 -7.60 24.70 7.24
C VAL A 34 -7.41 24.26 8.68
N VAL A 35 -8.49 24.32 9.46
CA VAL A 35 -8.53 23.83 10.84
C VAL A 35 -9.47 22.65 10.90
N PHE A 36 -8.93 21.49 11.26
CA PHE A 36 -9.73 20.31 11.55
C PHE A 36 -10.19 20.39 13.02
N LYS A 37 -11.51 20.35 13.21
CA LYS A 37 -12.12 20.28 14.53
C LYS A 37 -12.60 18.86 14.76
N PHE A 38 -11.90 18.12 15.60
CA PHE A 38 -12.33 16.79 16.02
C PHE A 38 -13.12 16.91 17.32
N TRP A 39 -14.39 16.52 17.27
CA TRP A 39 -15.28 16.54 18.43
C TRP A 39 -15.88 15.14 18.61
N ILE A 40 -15.60 14.52 19.76
CA ILE A 40 -16.20 13.24 20.17
C ILE A 40 -17.04 13.54 21.42
N PRO A 41 -18.39 13.51 21.32
CA PRO A 41 -19.29 14.05 22.34
C PRO A 41 -19.13 13.48 23.75
N VAL A 42 -18.64 12.24 23.88
CA VAL A 42 -18.58 11.51 25.16
C VAL A 42 -17.18 11.49 25.78
N VAL A 43 -16.13 11.64 24.97
CA VAL A 43 -14.73 11.45 25.42
C VAL A 43 -13.97 12.77 25.46
N MET A 44 -14.38 13.78 24.68
CA MET A 44 -13.64 15.04 24.54
C MET A 44 -14.62 16.24 24.46
N PRO A 45 -15.06 16.78 25.62
CA PRO A 45 -16.03 17.88 25.67
C PRO A 45 -15.52 19.17 25.01
N ASP A 46 -14.24 19.49 25.21
CA ASP A 46 -13.64 20.76 24.73
C ASP A 46 -13.20 20.71 23.25
N GLY A 47 -13.18 19.53 22.65
CA GLY A 47 -12.80 19.29 21.25
C GLY A 47 -11.33 19.61 20.95
N PHE A 48 -10.69 18.77 20.14
CA PHE A 48 -9.35 19.08 19.64
C PHE A 48 -9.45 19.97 18.41
N LYS A 49 -8.77 21.13 18.46
CA LYS A 49 -8.52 21.98 17.29
C LYS A 49 -7.13 21.66 16.76
N SER A 50 -7.03 21.29 15.49
CA SER A 50 -5.73 21.11 14.85
C SER A 50 -5.02 22.45 14.68
N VAL A 51 -3.69 22.40 14.54
CA VAL A 51 -2.91 23.54 14.07
C VAL A 51 -3.43 23.93 12.67
N PRO A 52 -3.61 25.24 12.38
CA PRO A 52 -4.03 25.70 11.06
C PRO A 52 -2.97 25.33 10.04
N LEU A 53 -3.35 24.47 9.09
CA LEU A 53 -2.50 24.04 7.99
C LEU A 53 -2.95 24.75 6.71
N PRO A 54 -2.06 25.35 5.92
CA PRO A 54 -2.46 26.00 4.67
C PRO A 54 -3.10 24.97 3.72
N LEU A 55 -4.20 25.35 3.09
CA LEU A 55 -4.98 24.48 2.20
C LEU A 55 -4.12 23.86 1.09
N GLY A 56 -3.12 24.60 0.61
CA GLY A 56 -2.15 24.12 -0.36
C GLY A 56 -1.42 22.84 0.07
N PHE A 57 -0.93 22.81 1.31
CA PHE A 57 -0.25 21.63 1.86
C PHE A 57 -1.20 20.45 2.01
N VAL A 58 -2.45 20.70 2.40
CA VAL A 58 -3.47 19.65 2.53
C VAL A 58 -3.73 19.00 1.17
N LEU A 59 -3.89 19.79 0.10
CA LEU A 59 -4.07 19.28 -1.27
C LEU A 59 -2.86 18.49 -1.77
N LEU A 60 -1.65 18.93 -1.42
CA LEU A 60 -0.41 18.28 -1.82
C LEU A 60 -0.27 16.90 -1.16
N ILE A 61 -0.58 16.82 0.14
CA ILE A 61 -0.57 15.58 0.91
C ILE A 61 -1.64 14.62 0.39
N THR A 62 -2.87 15.09 0.14
CA THR A 62 -3.95 14.22 -0.36
C THR A 62 -3.66 13.70 -1.76
N PHE A 63 -3.05 14.52 -2.64
CA PHE A 63 -2.62 14.08 -3.96
C PHE A 63 -1.56 12.97 -3.87
N CYS A 64 -0.56 13.16 -3.01
CA CYS A 64 0.51 12.17 -2.82
C CYS A 64 -0.02 10.86 -2.22
N LEU A 65 -0.88 10.95 -1.20
CA LEU A 65 -1.55 9.78 -0.62
C LEU A 65 -2.44 9.06 -1.64
N GLY A 66 -3.12 9.81 -2.51
CA GLY A 66 -3.93 9.26 -3.60
C GLY A 66 -3.08 8.42 -4.58
N MET A 67 -1.93 8.94 -5.01
CA MET A 67 -1.03 8.19 -5.90
C MET A 67 -0.49 6.91 -5.24
N ILE A 68 -0.14 6.97 -3.96
CA ILE A 68 0.32 5.80 -3.21
C ILE A 68 -0.82 4.78 -3.06
N ALA A 69 -2.03 5.22 -2.74
CA ALA A 69 -3.20 4.34 -2.57
C ALA A 69 -3.57 3.62 -3.88
N ILE A 70 -3.55 4.32 -5.01
CA ILE A 70 -3.78 3.72 -6.34
C ILE A 70 -2.73 2.66 -6.65
N ALA A 71 -1.44 2.98 -6.41
CA ALA A 71 -0.36 2.03 -6.62
C ALA A 71 -0.46 0.79 -5.70
N LEU A 72 -0.96 0.97 -4.47
CA LEU A 72 -1.21 -0.13 -3.54
C LEU A 72 -2.37 -1.02 -4.02
N LEU A 73 -3.46 -0.41 -4.49
CA LEU A 73 -4.63 -1.10 -5.04
C LEU A 73 -4.27 -1.93 -6.27
N GLU A 74 -3.43 -1.39 -7.18
CA GLU A 74 -2.92 -2.15 -8.32
C GLU A 74 -1.97 -3.29 -7.91
N ALA A 75 -1.24 -3.13 -6.80
CA ALA A 75 -0.32 -4.16 -6.32
C ALA A 75 -1.03 -5.33 -5.63
N LEU A 76 -2.21 -5.12 -5.03
CA LEU A 76 -3.01 -6.17 -4.36
C LEU A 76 -3.21 -7.43 -5.21
N PRO A 77 -3.76 -7.38 -6.44
CA PRO A 77 -3.98 -8.59 -7.25
C PRO A 77 -2.68 -9.33 -7.57
N SER A 78 -1.54 -8.63 -7.66
CA SER A 78 -0.23 -9.27 -7.85
C SER A 78 0.22 -10.05 -6.61
N LEU A 79 -0.04 -9.52 -5.41
CA LEU A 79 0.27 -10.16 -4.14
C LEU A 79 -0.58 -11.42 -3.93
N TYR A 80 -1.88 -11.34 -4.22
CA TYR A 80 -2.78 -12.49 -4.16
C TYR A 80 -2.34 -13.61 -5.12
N LYS A 81 -2.01 -13.30 -6.38
CA LYS A 81 -1.49 -14.30 -7.33
C LYS A 81 -0.20 -14.96 -6.83
N THR A 82 0.72 -14.21 -6.24
CA THR A 82 1.96 -14.80 -5.69
C THR A 82 1.71 -15.70 -4.48
N LEU A 83 0.74 -15.36 -3.62
CA LEU A 83 0.38 -16.20 -2.48
C LEU A 83 -0.33 -17.48 -2.93
N GLU A 84 -1.20 -17.38 -3.93
CA GLU A 84 -1.88 -18.53 -4.52
C GLU A 84 -0.91 -19.48 -5.23
N LEU A 85 0.06 -18.95 -5.98
CA LEU A 85 1.11 -19.76 -6.59
C LEU A 85 1.96 -20.46 -5.52
N ARG A 86 2.24 -19.80 -4.39
CA ARG A 86 3.03 -20.38 -3.30
C ARG A 86 2.27 -21.50 -2.59
N SER A 87 0.96 -21.37 -2.40
CA SER A 87 0.14 -22.43 -1.79
C SER A 87 -0.02 -23.63 -2.74
N ARG A 88 -0.23 -23.38 -4.05
CA ARG A 88 -0.27 -24.44 -5.07
C ARG A 88 1.05 -25.19 -5.17
N ASN A 89 2.20 -24.50 -5.18
CA ASN A 89 3.52 -25.15 -5.23
C ASN A 89 3.82 -26.01 -3.99
N LYS A 90 3.36 -25.60 -2.79
CA LYS A 90 3.47 -26.46 -1.60
C LYS A 90 2.66 -27.74 -1.76
N LYS A 91 1.41 -27.63 -2.24
CA LYS A 91 0.51 -28.76 -2.43
C LYS A 91 1.03 -29.73 -3.51
N ILE A 92 1.61 -29.21 -4.59
CA ILE A 92 2.27 -30.03 -5.62
C ILE A 92 3.42 -30.83 -5.01
N ARG A 93 4.26 -30.19 -4.18
CA ARG A 93 5.40 -30.86 -3.55
C ARG A 93 4.98 -31.95 -2.54
N GLU A 94 3.88 -31.73 -1.83
CA GLU A 94 3.29 -32.75 -0.95
C GLU A 94 2.76 -33.93 -1.76
N LEU A 95 2.00 -33.67 -2.84
CA LEU A 95 1.50 -34.71 -3.74
C LEU A 95 2.63 -35.49 -4.42
N GLU A 96 3.70 -34.83 -4.86
CA GLU A 96 4.89 -35.49 -5.42
C GLU A 96 5.55 -36.42 -4.40
N ARG A 97 5.59 -36.03 -3.12
CA ARG A 97 6.14 -36.83 -2.02
C ARG A 97 5.28 -38.06 -1.74
N GLU A 98 3.96 -37.91 -1.71
CA GLU A 98 3.03 -39.03 -1.56
C GLU A 98 3.15 -40.01 -2.74
N LEU A 99 3.28 -39.50 -3.97
CA LEU A 99 3.41 -40.32 -5.17
C LEU A 99 4.72 -41.11 -5.21
N THR A 100 5.82 -40.53 -4.68
CA THR A 100 7.10 -41.24 -4.55
C THR A 100 7.04 -42.35 -3.51
N VAL A 101 6.41 -42.11 -2.36
CA VAL A 101 6.22 -43.12 -1.31
C VAL A 101 5.35 -44.28 -1.81
N SER A 102 4.22 -43.99 -2.45
CA SER A 102 3.33 -45.01 -3.03
C SER A 102 4.02 -45.84 -4.12
N ARG A 103 4.86 -45.22 -4.96
CA ARG A 103 5.68 -45.96 -5.96
C ARG A 103 6.73 -46.85 -5.31
N GLN A 104 7.36 -46.42 -4.23
CA GLN A 104 8.33 -47.25 -3.50
C GLN A 104 7.65 -48.46 -2.86
N LEU A 105 6.48 -48.27 -2.24
CA LEU A 105 5.69 -49.37 -1.67
C LEU A 105 5.24 -50.38 -2.74
N ALA A 106 4.69 -49.90 -3.86
CA ALA A 106 4.28 -50.76 -4.97
C ALA A 106 5.46 -51.47 -5.66
N GLY A 107 6.64 -50.85 -5.69
CA GLY A 107 7.87 -51.47 -6.20
C GLY A 107 8.44 -52.56 -5.27
N VAL A 108 8.22 -52.44 -3.96
CA VAL A 108 8.58 -53.46 -2.96
C VAL A 108 7.59 -54.64 -3.01
N GLU A 109 6.31 -54.37 -3.25
CA GLU A 109 5.28 -55.41 -3.35
C GLU A 109 5.44 -56.34 -4.57
N LYS A 110 6.09 -55.88 -5.65
CA LYS A 110 6.44 -56.73 -6.80
C LYS A 110 7.64 -57.66 -6.59
N ARG A 111 8.33 -57.57 -5.45
CA ARG A 111 9.59 -58.29 -5.19
C ARG A 111 9.47 -59.42 -4.15
N ASN A 112 8.29 -59.60 -3.57
CA ASN A 112 7.90 -60.76 -2.77
C ASN A 112 6.91 -61.63 -3.54
#